data_AF-A0A1F2PCC1-F1
#
_entry.id   AF-A0A1F2PCC1-F1
#
_cell.length_a   1.000
_cell.length_b   1.000
_cell.length_c   1.000
_cell.angle_alpha   90.00
_cell.angle_beta   90.00
_cell.angle_gamma   90.00
#
_symmetry.space_group_name_H-M   'P 1'
#
loop_
_entity.id
_entity.type
_entity.pdbx_description
1 polymer ?
#
loop_
_entity_poly.entity_id
_entity_poly.type
_entity_poly.pdbx_seq_one_letter_code
_entity_poly.pdbx_strand_id
1 'polypeptide(L)'
;MKKLIIKKERNLLLFSDVINDYPLLKIRLKKHTTIDEQILKKEKATEEELNIYRMRNDIVTQAKNEWQIDTSRSVDLLPDDKKVTCEVCGRPIKNVFYIKNSINQNCLRTGSECIRHFAIADKQHLDSLLKNAKRLKRREEIEHIFPGIDLRIYQWSNFIDEQPIIINDTLSKKYFELGDLLSSIYGAFLKQENNSDKESEDEIRRILNESDELIEEILKYVKSHKDDVLYPPSRIFRQMEPQAVAWLKQDGYITPRTLFRIRDDEVAQKIFEKYDAFFKTNRITILNVSPKHGVDYRIKRQANIVLTAPYGIFCKKYGAEILRVNDIETIASERDLVGIGKVIEYRSLESLIYIMQDLYLKESPYAIEELYYEYKEVYFVVNNGLSREYLKVELPGLEAIARETVYFKGIENKKKIHVFLDECRKKPGNVTSRADYLFMKEQREANSRRSGF
;
A
#
# COMPACT_ATOMS: atom_id res chain seq x y z
N MET A 1 11.21 -19.95 69.82
CA MET A 1 11.89 -18.68 70.14
C MET A 1 11.51 -17.63 69.13
N LYS A 2 11.02 -16.47 69.57
CA LYS A 2 10.55 -15.39 68.68
C LYS A 2 11.76 -14.56 68.24
N LYS A 3 12.15 -14.66 66.97
CA LYS A 3 13.20 -13.80 66.39
C LYS A 3 12.62 -12.41 66.18
N LEU A 4 13.33 -11.38 66.63
CA LEU A 4 12.94 -9.98 66.48
C LEU A 4 13.31 -9.45 65.10
N ILE A 5 14.47 -9.83 64.58
CA ILE A 5 14.89 -9.53 63.20
C ILE A 5 15.47 -10.81 62.57
N ILE A 6 14.89 -11.23 61.45
CA ILE A 6 15.38 -12.37 60.67
C ILE A 6 16.43 -11.93 59.65
N LYS A 7 17.24 -12.89 59.16
CA LYS A 7 18.33 -12.64 58.20
C LYS A 7 17.89 -11.84 56.96
N LYS A 8 16.68 -12.13 56.45
CA LYS A 8 16.10 -11.43 55.28
C LYS A 8 15.90 -9.93 55.56
N GLU A 9 15.29 -9.61 56.70
CA GLU A 9 15.03 -8.23 57.12
C GLU A 9 16.35 -7.50 57.43
N ARG A 10 17.27 -8.17 58.13
CA ARG A 10 18.62 -7.63 58.41
C ARG A 10 19.30 -7.15 57.14
N ASN A 11 19.38 -8.01 56.12
CA ASN A 11 20.11 -7.68 54.91
C ASN A 11 19.41 -6.56 54.12
N LEU A 12 18.08 -6.60 54.00
CA LEU A 12 17.33 -5.51 53.36
C LEU A 12 17.59 -4.17 54.09
N LEU A 13 17.46 -4.15 55.41
CA LEU A 13 17.69 -2.96 56.24
C LEU A 13 19.12 -2.43 56.10
N LEU A 14 20.14 -3.29 56.16
CA LEU A 14 21.55 -2.88 56.08
C LEU A 14 21.90 -2.13 54.79
N PHE A 15 21.19 -2.41 53.69
CA PHE A 15 21.41 -1.78 52.39
C PHE A 15 20.38 -0.67 52.06
N SER A 16 19.38 -0.48 52.93
CA SER A 16 18.37 0.59 52.79
C SER A 16 18.91 1.92 53.29
N ASP A 17 18.30 3.03 52.89
CA ASP A 17 18.68 4.36 53.34
C ASP A 17 18.16 4.65 54.76
N VAL A 18 16.94 4.18 55.10
CA VAL A 18 16.32 4.33 56.45
C VAL A 18 17.22 3.87 57.59
N ILE A 19 18.16 2.95 57.37
CA ILE A 19 19.07 2.50 58.43
C ILE A 19 20.02 3.59 58.91
N ASN A 20 20.20 4.65 58.14
CA ASN A 20 21.00 5.82 58.51
C ASN A 20 20.32 6.63 59.63
N ASP A 21 18.99 6.58 59.73
CA ASP A 21 18.20 7.21 60.81
C ASP A 21 18.29 6.44 62.12
N TYR A 22 18.75 5.18 62.09
CA TYR A 22 18.85 4.30 63.26
C TYR A 22 20.28 3.73 63.46
N PRO A 23 21.28 4.56 63.85
CA PRO A 23 22.68 4.13 64.00
C PRO A 23 22.87 2.97 64.97
N LEU A 24 22.13 2.95 66.09
CA LEU A 24 22.19 1.88 67.09
C LEU A 24 21.73 0.54 66.51
N LEU A 25 20.66 0.55 65.69
CA LEU A 25 20.20 -0.63 64.97
C LEU A 25 21.24 -1.09 63.95
N LYS A 26 21.83 -0.16 63.19
CA LYS A 26 22.87 -0.44 62.19
C LYS A 26 24.06 -1.17 62.80
N ILE A 27 24.54 -0.72 63.97
CA ILE A 27 25.63 -1.38 64.71
C ILE A 27 25.25 -2.82 65.05
N ARG A 28 24.04 -3.03 65.58
CA ARG A 28 23.59 -4.36 66.01
C ARG A 28 23.39 -5.32 64.82
N LEU A 29 22.83 -4.83 63.71
CA LEU A 29 22.66 -5.60 62.47
C LEU A 29 24.00 -5.99 61.84
N LYS A 30 25.04 -5.15 61.93
CA LYS A 30 26.38 -5.52 61.46
C LYS A 30 26.99 -6.66 62.29
N LYS A 31 26.74 -6.67 63.60
CA LYS A 31 27.30 -7.66 64.54
C LYS A 31 26.60 -9.02 64.49
N HIS A 32 25.28 -9.05 64.30
CA HIS A 32 24.48 -10.29 64.41
C HIS A 32 23.72 -10.60 63.12
N THR A 33 23.69 -11.88 62.74
CA THR A 33 22.93 -12.36 61.56
C THR A 33 21.42 -12.47 61.80
N THR A 34 21.02 -12.65 63.06
CA THR A 34 19.62 -12.65 63.54
C THR A 34 19.62 -12.05 64.93
N ILE A 35 18.54 -11.35 65.30
CA ILE A 35 18.40 -10.73 66.62
C ILE A 35 17.19 -11.32 67.32
N ASP A 36 17.36 -11.73 68.57
CA ASP A 36 16.31 -12.22 69.47
C ASP A 36 16.40 -11.53 70.84
N GLU A 37 15.41 -11.77 71.69
CA GLU A 37 15.33 -11.16 73.03
C GLU A 37 16.49 -11.55 73.95
N GLN A 38 17.12 -12.71 73.76
CA GLN A 38 18.25 -13.14 74.59
C GLN A 38 19.52 -12.38 74.25
N ILE A 39 19.75 -12.10 72.96
CA ILE A 39 20.86 -11.24 72.51
C ILE A 39 20.73 -9.84 73.13
N LEU A 40 19.52 -9.27 73.13
CA LEU A 40 19.27 -7.95 73.73
C LEU A 40 19.52 -7.93 75.25
N LYS A 41 19.09 -8.98 75.96
CA LYS A 41 19.34 -9.12 77.42
C LYS A 41 20.82 -9.33 77.75
N LYS A 42 21.49 -10.21 77.01
CA LYS A 42 22.91 -10.56 77.26
C LYS A 42 23.84 -9.38 76.99
N GLU A 43 23.53 -8.58 75.98
CA GLU A 43 24.34 -7.43 75.59
C GLU A 43 23.87 -6.10 76.21
N LYS A 44 23.00 -6.16 77.24
CA LYS A 44 22.50 -5.00 78.01
C LYS A 44 22.02 -3.85 77.10
N ALA A 45 21.06 -4.13 76.21
CA ALA A 45 20.49 -3.11 75.34
C ALA A 45 19.93 -1.92 76.14
N THR A 46 20.16 -0.70 75.66
CA THR A 46 19.64 0.54 76.29
C THR A 46 18.13 0.67 76.07
N GLU A 47 17.44 1.51 76.87
CA GLU A 47 16.00 1.76 76.66
C GLU A 47 15.72 2.40 75.29
N GLU A 48 16.64 3.22 74.79
CA GLU A 48 16.59 3.79 73.44
C GLU A 48 16.66 2.69 72.36
N GLU A 49 17.55 1.71 72.50
CA GLU A 49 17.61 0.57 71.60
C GLU A 49 16.33 -0.29 71.67
N LEU A 50 15.81 -0.53 72.88
CA LEU A 50 14.57 -1.28 73.06
C LEU A 50 13.38 -0.60 72.37
N ASN A 51 13.30 0.74 72.40
CA ASN A 51 12.28 1.51 71.68
C ASN A 51 12.37 1.31 70.15
N ILE A 52 13.58 1.29 69.59
CA ILE A 52 13.79 1.00 68.16
C ILE A 52 13.24 -0.39 67.79
N TYR A 53 13.45 -1.41 68.64
CA TYR A 53 12.90 -2.76 68.39
C TYR A 53 11.37 -2.85 68.54
N ARG A 54 10.75 -1.94 69.32
CA ARG A 54 9.27 -1.80 69.37
C ARG A 54 8.74 -1.27 68.03
N MET A 55 9.45 -0.33 67.42
CA MET A 55 9.13 0.27 66.11
C MET A 55 9.61 -0.54 64.89
N ARG A 56 10.22 -1.71 65.11
CA ARG A 56 10.89 -2.49 64.03
C ARG A 56 10.00 -2.74 62.81
N ASN A 57 8.69 -2.94 63.00
CA ASN A 57 7.76 -3.22 61.92
C ASN A 57 7.61 -2.00 60.99
N ASP A 58 7.59 -0.81 61.56
CA ASP A 58 7.49 0.45 60.82
C ASP A 58 8.79 0.71 60.07
N ILE A 59 9.94 0.53 60.73
CA ILE A 59 11.27 0.66 60.11
C ILE A 59 11.43 -0.32 58.94
N VAL A 60 11.03 -1.58 59.12
CA VAL A 60 11.06 -2.60 58.07
C VAL A 60 10.08 -2.25 56.94
N THR A 61 8.92 -1.68 57.25
CA THR A 61 7.94 -1.26 56.23
C THR A 61 8.47 -0.08 55.41
N GLN A 62 9.07 0.91 56.08
CA GLN A 62 9.72 2.03 55.41
C GLN A 62 10.86 1.53 54.51
N ALA A 63 11.72 0.64 55.01
CA ALA A 63 12.76 0.02 54.22
C ALA A 63 12.20 -0.66 52.95
N LYS A 64 11.12 -1.45 53.06
CA LYS A 64 10.49 -2.11 51.89
C LYS A 64 10.08 -1.12 50.81
N ASN A 65 9.51 0.02 51.20
CA ASN A 65 9.02 1.04 50.28
C ASN A 65 10.14 1.75 49.51
N GLU A 66 11.39 1.65 49.95
CA GLU A 66 12.53 2.18 49.20
C GLU A 66 12.95 1.28 48.03
N TRP A 67 12.58 0.00 48.02
CA TRP A 67 13.03 -0.95 47.01
C TRP A 67 12.00 -1.17 45.93
N GLN A 68 12.46 -1.12 44.69
CA GLN A 68 11.68 -1.45 43.49
C GLN A 68 12.47 -2.42 42.61
N ILE A 69 11.80 -3.06 41.64
CA ILE A 69 12.52 -3.84 40.63
C ILE A 69 13.34 -2.91 39.75
N ASP A 70 14.58 -3.31 39.47
CA ASP A 70 15.42 -2.61 38.51
C ASP A 70 15.04 -3.01 37.08
N THR A 71 14.25 -2.16 36.42
CA THR A 71 13.79 -2.38 35.03
C THR A 71 14.88 -2.14 34.00
N SER A 72 16.04 -1.58 34.39
CA SER A 72 17.17 -1.37 33.47
C SER A 72 17.96 -2.65 33.19
N ARG A 73 17.71 -3.73 33.95
CA ARG A 73 18.40 -5.01 33.81
C ARG A 73 17.41 -6.14 33.54
N SER A 74 17.76 -7.03 32.62
CA SER A 74 17.03 -8.29 32.42
C SER A 74 17.26 -9.24 33.60
N VAL A 75 16.38 -10.24 33.72
CA VAL A 75 16.58 -11.35 34.65
C VAL A 75 17.69 -12.24 34.13
N ASP A 76 18.72 -12.51 34.95
CA ASP A 76 19.77 -13.44 34.53
C ASP A 76 19.32 -14.88 34.77
N LEU A 77 19.43 -15.70 33.72
CA LEU A 77 19.10 -17.12 33.73
C LEU A 77 20.38 -17.95 33.82
N LEU A 78 20.77 -18.31 35.03
CA LEU A 78 21.97 -19.13 35.25
C LEU A 78 21.73 -20.59 34.85
N PRO A 79 22.72 -21.27 34.24
CA PRO A 79 22.64 -22.71 33.96
C PRO A 79 22.62 -23.53 35.26
N ASP A 80 22.17 -24.79 35.19
CA ASP A 80 21.83 -25.60 36.37
C ASP A 80 23.00 -25.87 37.33
N ASP A 81 24.22 -25.87 36.79
CA ASP A 81 25.49 -26.03 37.47
C ASP A 81 25.96 -24.75 38.21
N LYS A 82 25.44 -23.58 37.82
CA LYS A 82 25.81 -22.28 38.40
C LYS A 82 24.69 -21.73 39.28
N LYS A 83 25.04 -21.38 40.51
CA LYS A 83 24.11 -20.72 41.44
C LYS A 83 24.78 -19.53 42.07
N VAL A 84 24.08 -18.39 42.04
CA VAL A 84 24.48 -17.19 42.78
C VAL A 84 23.71 -17.16 44.09
N THR A 85 24.30 -16.64 45.16
CA THR A 85 23.61 -16.47 46.44
C THR A 85 22.76 -15.20 46.42
N CYS A 86 21.49 -15.31 46.79
CA CYS A 86 20.61 -14.16 47.01
C CYS A 86 21.18 -13.27 48.13
N GLU A 87 21.38 -11.99 47.86
CA GLU A 87 22.01 -11.06 48.82
C GLU A 87 21.10 -10.73 50.01
N VAL A 88 19.78 -10.95 49.85
CA VAL A 88 18.79 -10.72 50.90
C VAL A 88 18.67 -11.91 51.86
N CYS A 89 18.52 -13.15 51.35
CA CYS A 89 18.30 -14.33 52.21
C CYS A 89 19.51 -15.26 52.34
N GLY A 90 20.50 -15.14 51.45
CA GLY A 90 21.68 -16.01 51.36
C GLY A 90 21.41 -17.39 50.75
N ARG A 91 20.20 -17.67 50.25
CA ARG A 91 19.91 -18.95 49.56
C ARG A 91 20.45 -18.90 48.12
N PRO A 92 20.90 -20.03 47.56
CA PRO A 92 21.27 -20.11 46.16
C PRO A 92 20.04 -19.90 45.25
N ILE A 93 20.19 -19.08 44.22
CA ILE A 93 19.16 -18.74 43.23
C ILE A 93 19.68 -19.01 41.82
N LYS A 94 18.76 -19.43 40.94
CA LYS A 94 19.02 -19.68 39.50
C LYS A 94 18.59 -18.50 38.63
N ASN A 95 17.39 -17.97 38.91
CA ASN A 95 16.86 -16.78 38.25
C ASN A 95 17.20 -15.56 39.12
N VAL A 96 18.10 -14.72 38.63
CA VAL A 96 18.58 -13.55 39.36
C VAL A 96 17.78 -12.33 38.94
N PHE A 97 17.02 -11.80 39.88
CA PHE A 97 16.32 -10.53 39.73
C PHE A 97 17.13 -9.42 40.41
N TYR A 98 17.05 -8.22 39.85
CA TYR A 98 17.68 -7.04 40.41
C TYR A 98 16.63 -6.16 41.07
N ILE A 99 16.84 -5.81 42.33
CA ILE A 99 16.08 -4.75 43.01
C ILE A 99 17.00 -3.56 43.23
N LYS A 100 16.44 -2.36 43.10
CA LYS A 100 17.15 -1.10 43.24
C LYS A 100 16.45 -0.23 44.28
N ASN A 101 17.24 0.35 45.17
CA ASN A 101 16.76 1.33 46.13
C ASN A 101 16.55 2.68 45.42
N SER A 102 15.37 3.27 45.56
CA SER A 102 15.00 4.52 44.89
C SER A 102 15.71 5.75 45.46
N ILE A 103 16.23 5.68 46.69
CA ILE A 103 16.89 6.79 47.38
C ILE A 103 18.40 6.71 47.19
N ASN A 104 19.03 5.65 47.71
CA ASN A 104 20.50 5.53 47.72
C ASN A 104 21.08 4.84 46.47
N GLN A 105 20.23 4.40 45.54
CA GLN A 105 20.59 3.75 44.28
C GLN A 105 21.33 2.40 44.41
N ASN A 106 21.40 1.82 45.62
CA ASN A 106 21.97 0.50 45.82
C ASN A 106 21.17 -0.57 45.05
N CYS A 107 21.88 -1.51 44.43
CA CYS A 107 21.27 -2.64 43.72
C CYS A 107 21.60 -3.95 44.44
N LEU A 108 20.60 -4.83 44.57
CA LEU A 108 20.76 -6.17 45.14
C LEU A 108 20.27 -7.25 44.18
N ARG A 109 21.02 -8.36 44.14
CA ARG A 109 20.67 -9.61 43.45
C ARG A 109 19.80 -10.47 44.34
N THR A 110 18.59 -10.75 43.87
CA THR A 110 17.57 -11.43 44.66
C THR A 110 16.84 -12.51 43.87
N GLY A 111 16.29 -13.47 44.60
CA GLY A 111 15.35 -14.45 44.04
C GLY A 111 13.91 -13.98 44.16
N SER A 112 13.03 -14.52 43.32
CA SER A 112 11.59 -14.20 43.31
C SER A 112 10.90 -14.41 44.67
N GLU A 113 11.41 -15.31 45.53
CA GLU A 113 10.91 -15.48 46.90
C GLU A 113 11.12 -14.26 47.78
N CYS A 114 12.26 -13.56 47.64
CA CYS A 114 12.56 -12.40 48.47
C CYS A 114 11.76 -11.19 48.02
N ILE A 115 11.61 -10.99 46.71
CA ILE A 115 10.77 -9.94 46.15
C ILE A 115 9.32 -10.10 46.62
N ARG A 116 8.77 -11.33 46.55
CA ARG A 116 7.41 -11.63 47.03
C ARG A 116 7.28 -11.46 48.54
N HIS A 117 8.27 -11.91 49.32
CA HIS A 117 8.24 -11.80 50.78
C HIS A 117 8.16 -10.34 51.25
N PHE A 118 8.80 -9.42 50.51
CA PHE A 118 8.80 -7.99 50.81
C PHE A 118 7.74 -7.20 50.04
N ALA A 119 6.88 -7.86 49.26
CA ALA A 119 5.85 -7.22 48.43
C ALA A 119 6.40 -6.11 47.50
N ILE A 120 7.65 -6.25 47.06
CA ILE A 120 8.31 -5.30 46.13
C ILE A 120 7.65 -5.36 44.74
N ALA A 121 7.21 -6.56 44.33
CA ALA A 121 6.42 -6.76 43.13
C ALA A 121 5.52 -7.98 43.29
N ASP A 122 4.46 -8.03 42.48
CA ASP A 122 3.54 -9.15 42.45
C ASP A 122 4.08 -10.34 41.65
N LYS A 123 3.37 -11.46 41.73
CA LYS A 123 3.75 -12.69 41.02
C LYS A 123 3.64 -12.51 39.50
N GLN A 124 2.60 -11.83 39.01
CA GLN A 124 2.34 -11.68 37.58
C GLN A 124 3.45 -10.91 36.87
N HIS A 125 3.93 -9.84 37.48
CA HIS A 125 5.04 -9.05 36.97
C HIS A 125 6.35 -9.86 36.94
N LEU A 126 6.64 -10.62 38.00
CA LEU A 126 7.81 -11.50 38.04
C LEU A 126 7.78 -12.61 36.99
N ASP A 127 6.62 -13.23 36.79
CA ASP A 127 6.43 -14.27 35.78
C ASP A 127 6.59 -13.69 34.36
N SER A 128 6.12 -12.45 34.13
CA SER A 128 6.31 -11.71 32.87
C SER A 128 7.79 -11.42 32.59
N LEU A 129 8.52 -10.89 33.58
CA LEU A 129 9.97 -10.63 33.45
C LEU A 129 10.75 -11.91 33.14
N LEU A 130 10.41 -13.01 33.83
CA LEU A 130 11.02 -14.30 33.58
C LEU A 130 10.71 -14.84 32.18
N LYS A 131 9.46 -14.70 31.71
CA LYS A 131 9.05 -15.09 30.35
C LYS A 131 9.82 -14.31 29.29
N ASN A 132 9.98 -13.00 29.49
CA ASN A 132 10.74 -12.14 28.57
C ASN A 132 12.23 -12.51 28.54
N ALA A 133 12.85 -12.76 29.69
CA ALA A 133 14.25 -13.18 29.74
C ALA A 133 14.47 -14.53 29.04
N LYS A 134 13.57 -15.50 29.25
CA LYS A 134 13.61 -16.80 28.54
C LYS A 134 13.47 -16.63 27.03
N ARG A 135 12.53 -15.78 26.61
CA ARG A 135 12.31 -15.47 25.20
C ARG A 135 13.54 -14.80 24.57
N LEU A 136 14.17 -13.86 25.27
CA LEU A 136 15.38 -13.18 24.80
C LEU A 136 16.55 -14.16 24.65
N LYS A 137 16.76 -15.03 25.64
CA LYS A 137 17.80 -16.06 25.56
C LYS A 137 17.59 -17.01 24.36
N ARG A 138 16.36 -17.47 24.13
CA ARG A 138 16.03 -18.32 22.97
C ARG A 138 16.22 -17.59 21.64
N ARG A 139 15.91 -16.29 21.62
CA ARG A 139 16.18 -15.42 20.47
C ARG A 139 17.68 -15.32 20.20
N GLU A 140 18.52 -15.17 21.23
CA GLU A 140 19.97 -15.19 21.07
C GLU A 140 20.49 -16.54 20.57
N GLU A 141 19.95 -17.66 21.08
CA GLU A 141 20.30 -19.02 20.66
C GLU A 141 20.03 -19.23 19.17
N ILE A 142 18.83 -18.87 18.70
CA ILE A 142 18.45 -19.07 17.30
C ILE A 142 19.11 -18.08 16.34
N GLU A 143 19.37 -16.85 16.78
CA GLU A 143 20.16 -15.87 16.02
C GLU A 143 21.60 -16.36 15.79
N HIS A 144 22.16 -17.14 16.73
CA HIS A 144 23.47 -17.77 16.54
C HIS A 144 23.45 -18.87 15.47
N ILE A 145 22.34 -19.61 15.35
CA ILE A 145 22.17 -20.68 14.35
C ILE A 145 21.83 -20.10 12.97
N PHE A 146 20.97 -19.08 12.94
CA PHE A 146 20.49 -18.39 11.74
C PHE A 146 20.72 -16.89 11.88
N PRO A 147 21.93 -16.38 11.59
CA PRO A 147 22.24 -14.96 11.70
C PRO A 147 21.29 -14.10 10.86
N GLY A 148 20.71 -13.06 11.47
CA GLY A 148 19.79 -12.12 10.84
C GLY A 148 18.37 -12.64 10.66
N ILE A 149 17.97 -13.73 11.32
CA ILE A 149 16.65 -14.34 11.12
C ILE A 149 15.50 -13.39 11.46
N ASP A 150 15.65 -12.57 12.51
CA ASP A 150 14.65 -11.56 12.85
C ASP A 150 14.43 -10.54 11.75
N LEU A 151 15.54 -10.05 11.18
CA LEU A 151 15.50 -9.06 10.10
C LEU A 151 14.88 -9.68 8.85
N ARG A 152 15.26 -10.93 8.54
CA ARG A 152 14.73 -11.68 7.40
C ARG A 152 13.23 -11.88 7.51
N ILE A 153 12.71 -12.27 8.68
CA ILE A 153 11.25 -12.40 8.92
C ILE A 153 10.57 -11.03 8.82
N TYR A 154 11.16 -10.00 9.43
CA TYR A 154 10.60 -8.65 9.41
C TYR A 154 10.50 -8.05 7.99
N GLN A 155 11.50 -8.30 7.16
CA GLN A 155 11.59 -7.79 5.79
C GLN A 155 11.06 -8.78 4.74
N TRP A 156 10.45 -9.89 5.15
CA TRP A 156 10.11 -10.99 4.24
C TRP A 156 9.30 -10.51 3.04
N SER A 157 8.25 -9.69 3.28
CA SER A 157 7.37 -9.17 2.23
C SER A 157 8.04 -8.16 1.29
N ASN A 158 9.05 -7.42 1.79
CA ASN A 158 9.70 -6.37 1.02
C ASN A 158 10.35 -6.91 -0.25
N PHE A 159 10.86 -8.15 -0.21
CA PHE A 159 11.47 -8.77 -1.38
C PHE A 159 10.54 -8.76 -2.60
N ILE A 160 9.27 -9.15 -2.45
CA ILE A 160 8.30 -9.16 -3.56
C ILE A 160 7.90 -7.73 -3.95
N ASP A 161 7.69 -6.86 -2.96
CA ASP A 161 7.23 -5.48 -3.18
C ASP A 161 8.26 -4.60 -3.89
N GLU A 162 9.55 -4.88 -3.70
CA GLU A 162 10.67 -4.15 -4.30
C GLU A 162 11.00 -4.62 -5.73
N GLN A 163 10.37 -5.69 -6.22
CA GLN A 163 10.62 -6.15 -7.58
C GLN A 163 10.18 -5.11 -8.62
N PRO A 164 10.96 -4.90 -9.69
CA PRO A 164 10.69 -3.87 -10.69
C PRO A 164 9.47 -4.17 -11.56
N ILE A 165 9.03 -5.43 -11.58
CA ILE A 165 7.86 -5.90 -12.33
C ILE A 165 6.96 -6.72 -11.42
N ILE A 166 5.70 -6.90 -11.84
CA ILE A 166 4.76 -7.77 -11.14
C ILE A 166 5.23 -9.22 -11.16
N ILE A 167 5.25 -9.82 -9.98
CA ILE A 167 5.44 -11.25 -9.78
C ILE A 167 4.06 -11.93 -9.80
N ASN A 168 3.95 -13.04 -10.53
CA ASN A 168 2.69 -13.76 -10.61
C ASN A 168 2.27 -14.34 -9.23
N ASP A 169 0.98 -14.58 -9.07
CA ASP A 169 0.40 -15.13 -7.84
C ASP A 169 0.96 -16.51 -7.51
N THR A 170 1.34 -17.31 -8.51
CA THR A 170 1.88 -18.66 -8.28
C THR A 170 3.21 -18.62 -7.52
N LEU A 171 4.13 -17.73 -7.91
CA LEU A 171 5.43 -17.58 -7.25
C LEU A 171 5.31 -16.79 -5.95
N SER A 172 4.57 -15.68 -5.98
CA SER A 172 4.43 -14.81 -4.81
C SER A 172 3.69 -15.50 -3.66
N LYS A 173 2.60 -16.25 -3.91
CA LYS A 173 1.89 -16.98 -2.85
C LYS A 173 2.75 -18.05 -2.21
N LYS A 174 3.46 -18.86 -3.00
CA LYS A 174 4.41 -19.85 -2.46
C LYS A 174 5.44 -19.19 -1.54
N TYR A 175 5.95 -18.03 -1.94
CA TYR A 175 6.93 -17.28 -1.15
C TYR A 175 6.33 -16.72 0.15
N PHE A 176 5.12 -16.18 0.10
CA PHE A 176 4.42 -15.69 1.31
C PHE A 176 4.02 -16.82 2.26
N GLU A 177 3.57 -17.97 1.73
CA GLU A 177 3.24 -19.16 2.52
C GLU A 177 4.46 -19.67 3.31
N LEU A 178 5.66 -19.67 2.70
CA LEU A 178 6.91 -19.97 3.41
C LEU A 178 7.21 -18.96 4.52
N GLY A 179 6.98 -17.66 4.28
CA GLY A 179 7.18 -16.61 5.28
C GLY A 179 6.22 -16.72 6.47
N ASP A 180 4.95 -17.01 6.20
CA ASP A 180 3.94 -17.22 7.25
C ASP A 180 4.26 -18.46 8.08
N LEU A 181 4.69 -19.55 7.43
CA LEU A 181 5.12 -20.77 8.09
C LEU A 181 6.36 -20.51 8.97
N LEU A 182 7.37 -19.80 8.44
CA LEU A 182 8.56 -19.43 9.18
C LEU A 182 8.24 -18.59 10.42
N SER A 183 7.40 -17.56 10.26
CA SER A 183 6.97 -16.67 11.35
C SER A 183 6.24 -17.44 12.45
N SER A 184 5.38 -18.39 12.06
CA SER A 184 4.65 -19.26 12.99
C SER A 184 5.60 -20.15 13.81
N ILE A 185 6.51 -20.88 13.14
CA ILE A 185 7.46 -21.79 13.80
C ILE A 185 8.43 -21.01 14.70
N TYR A 186 8.95 -19.88 14.19
CA TYR A 186 9.82 -19.00 14.94
C TYR A 186 9.14 -18.44 16.19
N GLY A 187 7.90 -17.96 16.05
CA GLY A 187 7.12 -17.44 17.17
C GLY A 187 6.83 -18.50 18.24
N ALA A 188 6.53 -19.72 17.84
CA ALA A 188 6.28 -20.84 18.74
C ALA A 188 7.57 -21.35 19.39
N PHE A 189 8.71 -21.33 18.67
CA PHE A 189 10.04 -21.60 19.21
C PHE A 189 10.39 -20.61 20.32
N LEU A 190 10.19 -19.31 20.10
CA LEU A 190 10.47 -18.27 21.10
C LEU A 190 9.62 -18.40 22.37
N LYS A 191 8.42 -18.99 22.27
CA LYS A 191 7.51 -19.20 23.41
C LYS A 191 7.67 -20.57 24.09
N GLN A 192 8.50 -21.45 23.54
CA GLN A 192 8.63 -22.83 24.00
C GLN A 192 7.31 -23.61 23.91
N GLU A 193 6.55 -23.36 22.84
CA GLU A 193 5.27 -24.04 22.55
C GLU A 193 5.47 -25.25 21.60
N ASN A 194 6.71 -25.50 21.18
CA ASN A 194 7.05 -26.56 20.23
C ASN A 194 7.37 -27.88 20.93
N ASN A 195 7.15 -28.99 20.23
CA ASN A 195 7.45 -30.34 20.73
C ASN A 195 8.95 -30.59 20.89
N SER A 196 9.77 -30.00 20.00
CA SER A 196 11.22 -30.17 19.98
C SER A 196 11.93 -28.96 19.37
N ASP A 197 12.97 -28.48 20.06
CA ASP A 197 13.80 -27.36 19.60
C ASP A 197 14.53 -27.74 18.30
N LYS A 198 15.07 -28.97 18.24
CA LYS A 198 15.78 -29.48 17.07
C LYS A 198 14.87 -29.62 15.84
N GLU A 199 13.64 -30.10 16.02
CA GLU A 199 12.67 -30.19 14.91
C GLU A 199 12.33 -28.79 14.38
N SER A 200 12.22 -27.81 15.27
CA SER A 200 11.97 -26.41 14.88
C SER A 200 13.14 -25.82 14.09
N GLU A 201 14.37 -26.08 14.54
CA GLU A 201 15.58 -25.66 13.84
C GLU A 201 15.71 -26.31 12.44
N ASP A 202 15.46 -27.62 12.35
CA ASP A 202 15.51 -28.36 11.08
C ASP A 202 14.45 -27.83 10.09
N GLU A 203 13.25 -27.54 10.57
CA GLU A 203 12.17 -27.00 9.76
C GLU A 203 12.43 -25.56 9.31
N ILE A 204 12.97 -24.72 10.20
CA ILE A 204 13.41 -23.36 9.84
C ILE A 204 14.48 -23.45 8.75
N ARG A 205 15.47 -24.34 8.89
CA ARG A 205 16.51 -24.54 7.87
C ARG A 205 15.92 -24.96 6.53
N ARG A 206 14.96 -25.90 6.53
CA ARG A 206 14.25 -26.33 5.32
C ARG A 206 13.56 -25.16 4.63
N ILE A 207 12.78 -24.38 5.37
CA ILE A 207 12.05 -23.22 4.84
C ILE A 207 13.00 -22.17 4.27
N LEU A 208 14.12 -21.89 4.96
CA LEU A 208 15.11 -20.93 4.47
C LEU A 208 15.72 -21.40 3.14
N ASN A 209 16.13 -22.67 3.04
CA ASN A 209 16.66 -23.23 1.79
C ASN A 209 15.63 -23.18 0.65
N GLU A 210 14.39 -23.60 0.90
CA GLU A 210 13.31 -23.54 -0.10
C GLU A 210 13.02 -22.10 -0.53
N SER A 211 13.10 -21.15 0.40
CA SER A 211 12.92 -19.74 0.07
C SER A 211 14.07 -19.19 -0.78
N ASP A 212 15.32 -19.63 -0.56
CA ASP A 212 16.46 -19.23 -1.37
C ASP A 212 16.31 -19.75 -2.82
N GLU A 213 15.89 -21.00 -2.99
CA GLU A 213 15.58 -21.56 -4.32
C GLU A 213 14.46 -20.79 -5.03
N LEU A 214 13.40 -20.44 -4.30
CA LEU A 214 12.28 -19.67 -4.86
C LEU A 214 12.68 -18.22 -5.18
N ILE A 215 13.54 -17.60 -4.38
CA ILE A 215 14.13 -16.28 -4.67
C ILE A 215 14.89 -16.34 -5.99
N GLU A 216 15.71 -17.38 -6.22
CA GLU A 216 16.40 -17.55 -7.50
C GLU A 216 15.44 -17.71 -8.67
N GLU A 217 14.35 -18.47 -8.51
CA GLU A 217 13.30 -18.62 -9.52
C GLU A 217 12.63 -17.27 -9.85
N ILE A 218 12.29 -16.49 -8.82
CA ILE A 218 11.69 -15.16 -8.96
C ILE A 218 12.66 -14.20 -9.66
N LEU A 219 13.93 -14.17 -9.26
CA LEU A 219 14.94 -13.33 -9.90
C LEU A 219 15.16 -13.71 -11.36
N LYS A 220 15.11 -15.01 -11.69
CA LYS A 220 15.16 -15.49 -13.08
C LYS A 220 13.95 -15.01 -13.88
N TYR A 221 12.75 -15.11 -13.31
CA TYR A 221 11.52 -14.59 -13.90
C TYR A 221 11.61 -13.08 -14.16
N VAL A 222 12.11 -12.31 -13.19
CA VAL A 222 12.30 -10.86 -13.33
C VAL A 222 13.29 -10.56 -14.44
N LYS A 223 14.43 -11.25 -14.46
CA LYS A 223 15.48 -11.04 -15.47
C LYS A 223 14.99 -11.32 -16.89
N SER A 224 14.12 -12.32 -17.10
CA SER A 224 13.63 -12.63 -18.45
C SER A 224 12.52 -11.70 -18.94
N HIS A 225 11.87 -10.94 -18.07
CA HIS A 225 10.70 -10.13 -18.43
C HIS A 225 10.80 -8.64 -18.08
N LYS A 226 11.84 -8.19 -17.37
CA LYS A 226 12.00 -6.78 -16.92
C LYS A 226 11.92 -5.74 -18.04
N ASP A 227 12.33 -6.12 -19.25
CA ASP A 227 12.38 -5.24 -20.42
C ASP A 227 11.10 -5.37 -21.27
N ASP A 228 10.21 -6.31 -20.93
CA ASP A 228 8.92 -6.48 -21.59
C ASP A 228 7.84 -5.61 -20.93
N VAL A 229 7.31 -4.67 -21.70
CA VAL A 229 6.22 -3.76 -21.27
C VAL A 229 4.96 -4.48 -20.78
N LEU A 230 4.73 -5.74 -21.16
CA LEU A 230 3.59 -6.52 -20.67
C LEU A 230 3.75 -6.91 -19.20
N TYR A 231 4.93 -6.73 -18.62
CA TYR A 231 5.21 -7.00 -17.21
C TYR A 231 5.44 -5.66 -16.51
N PRO A 232 4.36 -4.93 -16.19
CA PRO A 232 4.47 -3.59 -15.65
C PRO A 232 4.97 -3.60 -14.20
N PRO A 233 5.39 -2.44 -13.67
CA PRO A 233 5.75 -2.30 -12.27
C PRO A 233 4.53 -2.34 -11.33
N SER A 234 4.71 -2.81 -10.10
CA SER A 234 3.64 -2.90 -9.08
C SER A 234 2.96 -1.57 -8.72
N ARG A 235 3.59 -0.42 -9.04
CA ARG A 235 2.99 0.91 -8.80
C ARG A 235 1.63 1.11 -9.48
N ILE A 236 1.37 0.41 -10.59
CA ILE A 236 0.11 0.56 -11.33
C ILE A 236 -1.11 0.11 -10.52
N PHE A 237 -0.91 -0.74 -9.51
CA PHE A 237 -1.98 -1.24 -8.65
C PHE A 237 -2.74 -0.13 -7.94
N ARG A 238 -2.07 0.98 -7.62
CA ARG A 238 -2.68 2.14 -6.94
C ARG A 238 -3.76 2.84 -7.77
N GLN A 239 -3.73 2.63 -9.09
CA GLN A 239 -4.63 3.29 -10.04
C GLN A 239 -5.61 2.30 -10.67
N MET A 240 -5.62 1.03 -10.22
CA MET A 240 -6.46 -0.02 -10.78
C MET A 240 -7.53 -0.48 -9.79
N GLU A 241 -8.67 -0.92 -10.33
CA GLU A 241 -9.72 -1.56 -9.55
C GLU A 241 -9.23 -2.88 -8.93
N PRO A 242 -9.68 -3.24 -7.71
CA PRO A 242 -9.20 -4.44 -7.00
C PRO A 242 -9.30 -5.74 -7.82
N GLN A 243 -10.39 -5.91 -8.56
CA GLN A 243 -10.58 -7.08 -9.43
C GLN A 243 -9.56 -7.13 -10.58
N ALA A 244 -9.20 -5.96 -11.13
CA ALA A 244 -8.22 -5.86 -12.20
C ALA A 244 -6.81 -6.18 -11.71
N VAL A 245 -6.48 -5.75 -10.48
CA VAL A 245 -5.23 -6.10 -9.79
C VAL A 245 -5.16 -7.61 -9.58
N ALA A 246 -6.24 -8.24 -9.10
CA ALA A 246 -6.28 -9.68 -8.89
C ALA A 246 -6.03 -10.46 -10.19
N TRP A 247 -6.69 -10.09 -11.30
CA TRP A 247 -6.45 -10.74 -12.59
C TRP A 247 -5.03 -10.54 -13.11
N LEU A 248 -4.44 -9.35 -12.89
CA LEU A 248 -3.10 -9.05 -13.34
C LEU A 248 -2.05 -9.81 -12.53
N LYS A 249 -2.21 -9.93 -11.21
CA LYS A 249 -1.36 -10.77 -10.37
C LYS A 249 -1.52 -12.25 -10.71
N GLN A 250 -2.74 -12.71 -10.99
CA GLN A 250 -3.00 -14.08 -11.43
C GLN A 250 -2.28 -14.43 -12.74
N ASP A 251 -2.35 -13.55 -13.74
CA ASP A 251 -1.68 -13.78 -15.04
C ASP A 251 -0.17 -13.57 -14.96
N GLY A 252 0.28 -12.61 -14.14
CA GLY A 252 1.67 -12.15 -14.08
C GLY A 252 2.04 -11.11 -15.15
N TYR A 253 1.15 -10.85 -16.11
CA TYR A 253 1.38 -9.92 -17.23
C TYR A 253 0.07 -9.35 -17.77
N ILE A 254 0.17 -8.29 -18.56
CA ILE A 254 -0.97 -7.61 -19.18
C ILE A 254 -1.55 -8.48 -20.28
N THR A 255 -2.83 -8.82 -20.11
CA THR A 255 -3.65 -9.60 -21.03
C THR A 255 -4.79 -8.73 -21.55
N PRO A 256 -5.55 -9.17 -22.58
CA PRO A 256 -6.69 -8.39 -23.08
C PRO A 256 -7.73 -8.08 -21.99
N ARG A 257 -7.85 -8.95 -20.97
CA ARG A 257 -8.78 -8.74 -19.85
C ARG A 257 -8.31 -7.67 -18.87
N THR A 258 -7.02 -7.30 -18.85
CA THR A 258 -6.46 -6.29 -17.94
C THR A 258 -6.07 -5.00 -18.66
N LEU A 259 -5.69 -5.05 -19.95
CA LEU A 259 -5.20 -3.91 -20.73
C LEU A 259 -6.13 -2.68 -20.65
N PHE A 260 -7.43 -2.88 -20.84
CA PHE A 260 -8.41 -1.79 -20.84
C PHE A 260 -8.67 -1.16 -19.46
N ARG A 261 -8.08 -1.74 -18.41
CA ARG A 261 -8.16 -1.26 -17.03
C ARG A 261 -6.86 -0.64 -16.54
N ILE A 262 -5.81 -0.65 -17.36
CA ILE A 262 -4.58 0.09 -17.06
C ILE A 262 -4.90 1.58 -17.02
N ARG A 263 -4.45 2.26 -15.96
CA ARG A 263 -4.64 3.70 -15.76
C ARG A 263 -3.34 4.50 -15.77
N ASP A 264 -2.21 3.81 -15.80
CA ASP A 264 -0.88 4.42 -15.84
C ASP A 264 -0.54 4.84 -17.28
N ASP A 265 -0.35 6.15 -17.49
CA ASP A 265 -0.11 6.72 -18.84
C ASP A 265 1.19 6.18 -19.46
N GLU A 266 2.27 6.05 -18.68
CA GLU A 266 3.57 5.59 -19.18
C GLU A 266 3.50 4.14 -19.67
N VAL A 267 2.87 3.26 -18.88
CA VAL A 267 2.67 1.86 -19.28
C VAL A 267 1.79 1.77 -20.51
N ALA A 268 0.67 2.50 -20.55
CA ALA A 268 -0.24 2.49 -21.70
C ALA A 268 0.46 2.96 -22.99
N GLN A 269 1.25 4.03 -22.92
CA GLN A 269 1.99 4.55 -24.06
C GLN A 269 3.02 3.53 -24.57
N LYS A 270 3.85 2.97 -23.68
CA LYS A 270 4.86 1.98 -24.05
C LYS A 270 4.26 0.72 -24.70
N ILE A 271 3.06 0.29 -24.27
CA ILE A 271 2.36 -0.84 -24.90
C ILE A 271 2.01 -0.50 -26.35
N PHE A 272 1.41 0.66 -26.59
CA PHE A 272 1.02 1.07 -27.94
C PHE A 272 2.24 1.31 -28.84
N GLU A 273 3.35 1.82 -28.31
CA GLU A 273 4.63 1.92 -29.02
C GLU A 273 5.20 0.56 -29.39
N LYS A 274 5.22 -0.41 -28.45
CA LYS A 274 5.67 -1.79 -28.72
C LYS A 274 4.88 -2.44 -29.85
N TYR A 275 3.59 -2.12 -29.94
CA TYR A 275 2.67 -2.71 -30.92
C TYR A 275 2.31 -1.79 -32.08
N ASP A 276 3.16 -0.79 -32.39
CA ASP A 276 2.95 0.14 -33.51
C ASP A 276 2.78 -0.54 -34.87
N ALA A 277 3.42 -1.71 -35.06
CA ALA A 277 3.27 -2.53 -36.26
C ALA A 277 1.82 -2.96 -36.53
N PHE A 278 1.03 -3.25 -35.48
CA PHE A 278 -0.39 -3.59 -35.62
C PHE A 278 -1.19 -2.40 -36.19
N PHE A 279 -0.94 -1.19 -35.67
CA PHE A 279 -1.63 0.02 -36.13
C PHE A 279 -1.24 0.35 -37.57
N LYS A 280 0.05 0.27 -37.91
CA LYS A 280 0.55 0.49 -39.29
C LYS A 280 -0.09 -0.48 -40.30
N THR A 281 -0.16 -1.77 -39.96
CA THR A 281 -0.80 -2.80 -40.79
C THR A 281 -2.28 -2.47 -41.03
N ASN A 282 -2.96 -1.99 -40.00
CA ASN A 282 -4.36 -1.57 -40.05
C ASN A 282 -4.56 -0.14 -40.59
N ARG A 283 -3.51 0.51 -41.11
CA ARG A 283 -3.56 1.88 -41.67
C ARG A 283 -4.07 2.91 -40.64
N ILE A 284 -3.75 2.68 -39.38
CA ILE A 284 -4.04 3.56 -38.25
C ILE A 284 -2.74 4.23 -37.83
N THR A 285 -2.80 5.52 -37.52
CA THR A 285 -1.70 6.25 -36.89
C THR A 285 -2.16 6.67 -35.51
N ILE A 286 -1.51 6.15 -34.48
CA ILE A 286 -1.72 6.57 -33.10
C ILE A 286 -0.96 7.88 -32.90
N LEU A 287 -1.65 8.89 -32.35
CA LEU A 287 -1.09 10.21 -32.07
C LEU A 287 -0.78 10.38 -30.59
N ASN A 288 -1.68 9.91 -29.74
CA ASN A 288 -1.58 10.03 -28.29
C ASN A 288 -2.36 8.91 -27.60
N VAL A 289 -1.88 8.47 -26.44
CA VAL A 289 -2.50 7.44 -25.63
C VAL A 289 -2.50 7.88 -24.18
N SER A 290 -3.69 8.05 -23.61
CA SER A 290 -3.86 8.32 -22.19
C SER A 290 -5.07 7.56 -21.66
N PRO A 291 -4.92 6.73 -20.62
CA PRO A 291 -6.06 6.12 -19.96
C PRO A 291 -7.10 7.10 -19.41
N LYS A 292 -6.72 8.37 -19.19
CA LYS A 292 -7.60 9.45 -18.74
C LYS A 292 -8.28 10.16 -19.90
N HIS A 293 -7.54 10.51 -20.95
CA HIS A 293 -8.04 11.35 -22.05
C HIS A 293 -8.55 10.56 -23.25
N GLY A 294 -8.10 9.31 -23.43
CA GLY A 294 -8.45 8.45 -24.55
C GLY A 294 -7.26 8.07 -25.41
N VAL A 295 -7.56 7.45 -26.54
CA VAL A 295 -6.62 7.13 -27.61
C VAL A 295 -6.95 8.04 -28.78
N ASP A 296 -6.00 8.90 -29.15
CA ASP A 296 -6.12 9.78 -30.31
C ASP A 296 -5.45 9.11 -31.51
N TYR A 297 -6.16 9.04 -32.63
CA TYR A 297 -5.70 8.32 -33.81
C TYR A 297 -6.27 8.88 -35.11
N ARG A 298 -5.59 8.57 -36.21
CA ARG A 298 -6.03 8.83 -37.58
C ARG A 298 -6.17 7.53 -38.34
N ILE A 299 -7.14 7.49 -39.26
CA ILE A 299 -7.29 6.40 -40.22
C ILE A 299 -6.82 6.93 -41.58
N LYS A 300 -5.93 6.21 -42.25
CA LYS A 300 -5.25 6.68 -43.49
C LYS A 300 -6.21 7.20 -44.57
N ARG A 301 -7.44 6.63 -44.65
CA ARG A 301 -8.48 7.06 -45.60
C ARG A 301 -8.87 8.53 -45.45
N GLN A 302 -8.88 9.05 -44.22
CA GLN A 302 -9.17 10.45 -43.89
C GLN A 302 -8.11 10.96 -42.92
N ALA A 303 -6.86 11.02 -43.39
CA ALA A 303 -5.70 11.35 -42.54
C ALA A 303 -5.76 12.76 -41.91
N ASN A 304 -6.61 13.65 -42.44
CA ASN A 304 -6.79 15.01 -41.91
C ASN A 304 -7.73 15.08 -40.70
N ILE A 305 -8.38 13.97 -40.33
CA ILE A 305 -9.36 13.93 -39.24
C ILE A 305 -8.79 13.11 -38.09
N VAL A 306 -8.60 13.76 -36.95
CA VAL A 306 -8.24 13.14 -35.68
C VAL A 306 -9.49 12.65 -34.95
N LEU A 307 -9.48 11.38 -34.62
CA LEU A 307 -10.50 10.73 -33.79
C LEU A 307 -9.92 10.45 -32.40
N THR A 308 -10.71 10.65 -31.36
CA THR A 308 -10.42 10.16 -30.02
C THR A 308 -11.40 9.05 -29.64
N ALA A 309 -10.95 8.02 -28.95
CA ALA A 309 -11.84 7.03 -28.34
C ALA A 309 -11.48 6.86 -26.86
N PRO A 310 -12.45 6.66 -25.94
CA PRO A 310 -12.14 6.35 -24.56
C PRO A 310 -11.24 5.11 -24.47
N TYR A 311 -10.14 5.22 -23.73
CA TYR A 311 -9.09 4.19 -23.67
C TYR A 311 -9.66 2.80 -23.34
N GLY A 312 -10.52 2.72 -22.33
CA GLY A 312 -11.14 1.47 -21.93
C GLY A 312 -12.04 0.85 -23.01
N ILE A 313 -12.73 1.67 -23.80
CA ILE A 313 -13.56 1.18 -24.92
C ILE A 313 -12.67 0.68 -26.06
N PHE A 314 -11.63 1.45 -26.41
CA PHE A 314 -10.69 1.10 -27.46
C PHE A 314 -9.98 -0.22 -27.14
N CYS A 315 -9.41 -0.34 -25.94
CA CYS A 315 -8.70 -1.55 -25.52
C CYS A 315 -9.63 -2.74 -25.26
N LYS A 316 -10.89 -2.52 -24.83
CA LYS A 316 -11.85 -3.63 -24.70
C LYS A 316 -12.22 -4.22 -26.06
N LYS A 317 -12.26 -3.40 -27.11
CA LYS A 317 -12.64 -3.79 -28.46
C LYS A 317 -11.48 -4.35 -29.28
N TYR A 318 -10.29 -3.79 -29.12
CA TYR A 318 -9.10 -4.13 -29.94
C TYR A 318 -7.92 -4.69 -29.15
N GLY A 319 -8.03 -4.82 -27.82
CA GLY A 319 -6.91 -5.21 -26.97
C GLY A 319 -6.43 -6.65 -27.20
N ALA A 320 -7.31 -7.55 -27.64
CA ALA A 320 -6.92 -8.91 -28.00
C ALA A 320 -6.05 -8.91 -29.27
N GLU A 321 -6.43 -8.08 -30.24
CA GLU A 321 -5.80 -7.93 -31.54
C GLU A 321 -4.45 -7.19 -31.41
N ILE A 322 -4.40 -6.11 -30.61
CA ILE A 322 -3.17 -5.38 -30.31
C ILE A 322 -2.10 -6.30 -29.71
N LEU A 323 -2.48 -7.22 -28.82
CA LEU A 323 -1.53 -8.08 -28.11
C LEU A 323 -1.14 -9.36 -28.89
N ARG A 324 -1.74 -9.63 -30.06
CA ARG A 324 -1.59 -10.88 -30.84
C ARG A 324 -0.62 -10.82 -32.03
N VAL A 325 0.34 -9.90 -32.03
CA VAL A 325 1.18 -9.46 -33.18
C VAL A 325 1.90 -10.53 -34.03
N ASN A 326 1.76 -11.83 -33.74
CA ASN A 326 2.30 -12.91 -34.56
C ASN A 326 1.31 -13.53 -35.57
N ASP A 327 -0.01 -13.25 -35.49
CA ASP A 327 -0.99 -13.73 -36.48
C ASP A 327 -1.43 -12.60 -37.42
N ILE A 328 -0.86 -12.63 -38.63
CA ILE A 328 -0.79 -11.56 -39.63
C ILE A 328 -2.15 -11.07 -40.19
N GLU A 329 -3.28 -11.68 -39.80
CA GLU A 329 -4.58 -11.43 -40.45
C GLU A 329 -5.59 -10.64 -39.61
N THR A 330 -5.19 -10.07 -38.47
CA THR A 330 -6.16 -9.37 -37.63
C THR A 330 -6.45 -7.96 -38.14
N ILE A 331 -7.48 -7.84 -38.98
CA ILE A 331 -7.94 -6.56 -39.55
C ILE A 331 -8.93 -5.90 -38.58
N ALA A 332 -8.53 -4.76 -38.02
CA ALA A 332 -9.44 -3.87 -37.30
C ALA A 332 -10.44 -3.26 -38.29
N SER A 333 -11.73 -3.42 -38.01
CA SER A 333 -12.78 -2.81 -38.80
C SER A 333 -12.69 -1.27 -38.71
N GLU A 334 -12.34 -0.63 -39.83
CA GLU A 334 -12.33 0.84 -39.92
C GLU A 334 -13.68 1.42 -39.50
N ARG A 335 -14.81 0.75 -39.84
CA ARG A 335 -16.16 1.19 -39.46
C ARG A 335 -16.36 1.19 -37.96
N ASP A 336 -15.83 0.19 -37.28
CA ASP A 336 -15.91 0.08 -35.84
C ASP A 336 -15.04 1.10 -35.12
N LEU A 337 -13.85 1.41 -35.65
CA LEU A 337 -12.98 2.47 -35.16
C LEU A 337 -13.68 3.82 -35.28
N VAL A 338 -14.18 4.14 -36.47
CA VAL A 338 -14.98 5.35 -36.72
C VAL A 338 -16.21 5.40 -35.79
N GLY A 339 -16.85 4.26 -35.51
CA GLY A 339 -17.99 4.17 -34.61
C GLY A 339 -17.68 4.56 -33.17
N ILE A 340 -16.54 4.12 -32.62
CA ILE A 340 -16.13 4.42 -31.23
C ILE A 340 -15.39 5.76 -31.08
N GLY A 341 -14.87 6.29 -32.19
CA GLY A 341 -14.17 7.57 -32.23
C GLY A 341 -15.11 8.77 -32.05
N LYS A 342 -14.55 9.94 -31.72
CA LYS A 342 -15.18 11.26 -31.78
C LYS A 342 -14.17 12.26 -32.32
N VAL A 343 -14.62 13.21 -33.12
CA VAL A 343 -13.73 14.29 -33.58
C VAL A 343 -13.52 15.31 -32.45
N ILE A 344 -12.26 15.61 -32.13
CA ILE A 344 -11.90 16.49 -31.00
C ILE A 344 -11.28 17.83 -31.41
N GLU A 345 -10.57 17.88 -32.52
CA GLU A 345 -9.89 19.10 -32.96
C GLU A 345 -10.79 19.94 -33.86
N TYR A 346 -10.78 21.27 -33.65
CA TYR A 346 -11.46 22.25 -34.51
C TYR A 346 -11.19 21.96 -36.00
N ARG A 347 -9.92 21.82 -36.37
CA ARG A 347 -9.49 21.60 -37.76
C ARG A 347 -9.98 20.27 -38.32
N SER A 348 -10.03 19.24 -37.48
CA SER A 348 -10.52 17.92 -37.88
C SER A 348 -12.03 17.93 -38.12
N LEU A 349 -12.76 18.68 -37.29
CA LEU A 349 -14.21 18.82 -37.42
C LEU A 349 -14.59 19.70 -38.61
N GLU A 350 -13.87 20.79 -38.81
CA GLU A 350 -13.96 21.64 -39.99
C GLU A 350 -13.74 20.82 -41.26
N SER A 351 -12.65 20.05 -41.31
CA SER A 351 -12.32 19.16 -42.42
C SER A 351 -13.43 18.14 -42.65
N LEU A 352 -13.95 17.49 -41.59
CA LEU A 352 -15.03 16.51 -41.70
C LEU A 352 -16.28 17.14 -42.34
N ILE A 353 -16.67 18.32 -41.86
CA ILE A 353 -17.89 19.00 -42.28
C ILE A 353 -17.78 19.55 -43.71
N TYR A 354 -16.63 20.13 -44.09
CA TYR A 354 -16.42 20.58 -45.46
C TYR A 354 -16.34 19.42 -46.45
N ILE A 355 -15.71 18.30 -46.08
CA ILE A 355 -15.73 17.09 -46.91
C ILE A 355 -17.17 16.59 -47.08
N MET A 356 -17.99 16.62 -46.03
CA MET A 356 -19.42 16.26 -46.12
C MET A 356 -20.17 17.20 -47.09
N GLN A 357 -19.95 18.51 -46.99
CA GLN A 357 -20.56 19.48 -47.92
C GLN A 357 -20.16 19.17 -49.37
N ASP A 358 -18.87 18.94 -49.60
CA ASP A 358 -18.34 18.69 -50.93
C ASP A 358 -18.85 17.40 -51.57
N LEU A 359 -19.04 16.35 -50.77
CA LEU A 359 -19.49 15.05 -51.23
C LEU A 359 -21.01 14.99 -51.42
N TYR A 360 -21.79 15.65 -50.56
CA TYR A 360 -23.22 15.36 -50.44
C TYR A 360 -24.13 16.58 -50.60
N LEU A 361 -23.65 17.80 -50.37
CA LEU A 361 -24.50 19.00 -50.31
C LEU A 361 -24.38 19.97 -51.50
N LYS A 362 -23.40 19.78 -52.41
CA LYS A 362 -23.18 20.70 -53.57
C LYS A 362 -24.42 20.99 -54.42
N GLU A 363 -25.27 19.99 -54.63
CA GLU A 363 -26.53 20.10 -55.40
C GLU A 363 -27.77 20.08 -54.50
N SER A 364 -27.58 20.27 -53.20
CA SER A 364 -28.66 20.26 -52.21
C SER A 364 -29.16 21.68 -51.96
N PRO A 365 -30.38 21.84 -51.39
CA PRO A 365 -30.83 23.15 -50.95
C PRO A 365 -30.06 23.67 -49.72
N TYR A 366 -29.21 22.85 -49.11
CA TYR A 366 -28.42 23.21 -47.92
C TYR A 366 -27.00 23.60 -48.31
N ALA A 367 -26.54 24.75 -47.82
CA ALA A 367 -25.13 25.15 -47.88
C ALA A 367 -24.69 25.61 -46.49
N ILE A 368 -23.48 25.26 -46.05
CA ILE A 368 -22.96 25.74 -44.77
C ILE A 368 -22.69 27.23 -44.90
N GLU A 369 -23.28 28.01 -44.00
CA GLU A 369 -22.96 29.43 -43.84
C GLU A 369 -21.79 29.61 -42.87
N GLU A 370 -21.89 29.01 -41.67
CA GLU A 370 -20.93 29.28 -40.61
C GLU A 370 -20.91 28.20 -39.53
N LEU A 371 -19.74 27.95 -38.95
CA LEU A 371 -19.55 27.03 -37.82
C LEU A 371 -19.18 27.81 -36.55
N TYR A 372 -19.98 27.63 -35.50
CA TYR A 372 -19.79 28.25 -34.20
C TYR A 372 -19.42 27.21 -33.14
N TYR A 373 -18.12 26.98 -32.97
CA TYR A 373 -17.58 25.92 -32.09
C TYR A 373 -17.87 26.15 -30.62
N GLU A 374 -17.70 27.38 -30.14
CA GLU A 374 -17.99 27.79 -28.76
C GLU A 374 -19.44 27.51 -28.37
N TYR A 375 -20.34 27.65 -29.36
CA TYR A 375 -21.78 27.43 -29.21
C TYR A 375 -22.21 26.01 -29.60
N LYS A 376 -21.29 25.18 -30.12
CA LYS A 376 -21.55 23.83 -30.64
C LYS A 376 -22.67 23.80 -31.68
N GLU A 377 -22.66 24.76 -32.60
CA GLU A 377 -23.70 24.94 -33.61
C GLU A 377 -23.11 25.15 -35.00
N VAL A 378 -23.86 24.73 -36.02
CA VAL A 378 -23.59 25.01 -37.43
C VAL A 378 -24.84 25.61 -38.05
N TYR A 379 -24.66 26.67 -38.82
CA TYR A 379 -25.74 27.31 -39.56
C TYR A 379 -25.64 26.94 -41.03
N PHE A 380 -26.76 26.49 -41.58
CA PHE A 380 -26.93 26.23 -43.00
C PHE A 380 -27.87 27.27 -43.61
N VAL A 381 -27.52 27.81 -44.77
CA VAL A 381 -28.48 28.47 -45.65
C VAL A 381 -29.32 27.41 -46.33
N VAL A 382 -30.64 27.56 -46.26
CA VAL A 382 -31.60 26.75 -47.00
C VAL A 382 -32.16 27.58 -48.15
N ASN A 383 -31.80 27.19 -49.38
CA ASN A 383 -32.27 27.83 -50.60
C ASN A 383 -33.61 27.20 -51.05
N ASN A 384 -34.73 27.90 -50.82
CA ASN A 384 -36.06 27.48 -51.27
C ASN A 384 -36.56 28.33 -52.47
N GLY A 385 -35.67 28.66 -53.40
CA GLY A 385 -35.98 29.56 -54.52
C GLY A 385 -35.90 31.04 -54.12
N LEU A 386 -37.04 31.67 -53.81
CA LEU A 386 -37.13 33.13 -53.55
C LEU A 386 -36.85 33.53 -52.09
N SER A 387 -36.91 32.59 -51.15
CA SER A 387 -36.61 32.84 -49.73
C SER A 387 -35.33 32.12 -49.30
N ARG A 388 -34.57 32.80 -48.42
CA ARG A 388 -33.43 32.23 -47.70
C ARG A 388 -33.78 32.11 -46.23
N GLU A 389 -33.71 30.90 -45.72
CA GLU A 389 -33.87 30.58 -44.31
C GLU A 389 -32.54 30.09 -43.75
N TYR A 390 -32.30 30.31 -42.46
CA TYR A 390 -31.10 29.83 -41.79
C TYR A 390 -31.48 28.70 -40.83
N LEU A 391 -30.88 27.52 -41.04
CA LEU A 391 -31.09 26.33 -40.24
C LEU A 391 -29.94 26.16 -39.25
N LYS A 392 -30.27 26.24 -37.97
CA LYS A 392 -29.37 25.92 -36.86
C LYS A 392 -29.35 24.40 -36.63
N VAL A 393 -28.15 23.82 -36.65
CA VAL A 393 -27.92 22.40 -36.38
C VAL A 393 -26.92 22.26 -35.24
N GLU A 394 -27.22 21.37 -34.29
CA GLU A 394 -26.29 21.05 -33.22
C GLU A 394 -25.10 20.25 -33.76
N LEU A 395 -23.90 20.74 -33.46
CA LEU A 395 -22.64 20.20 -33.94
C LEU A 395 -22.40 18.74 -33.52
N PRO A 396 -22.77 18.25 -32.31
CA PRO A 396 -22.61 16.84 -31.96
C PRO A 396 -23.45 15.89 -32.83
N GLY A 397 -24.67 16.29 -33.21
CA GLY A 397 -25.51 15.49 -34.10
C GLY A 397 -24.96 15.47 -35.53
N LEU A 398 -24.51 16.63 -36.01
CA LEU A 398 -23.90 16.76 -37.33
C LEU A 398 -22.57 16.00 -37.43
N GLU A 399 -21.73 16.07 -36.39
CA GLU A 399 -20.47 15.34 -36.32
C GLU A 399 -20.69 13.83 -36.44
N ALA A 400 -21.66 13.28 -35.71
CA ALA A 400 -21.96 11.85 -35.74
C ALA A 400 -22.39 11.37 -37.14
N ILE A 401 -23.33 12.07 -37.79
CA ILE A 401 -23.80 11.70 -39.13
C ILE A 401 -22.72 11.94 -40.20
N ALA A 402 -21.96 13.03 -40.10
CA ALA A 402 -20.87 13.34 -41.02
C ALA A 402 -19.77 12.28 -40.91
N ARG A 403 -19.42 11.88 -39.68
CA ARG A 403 -18.41 10.86 -39.42
C ARG A 403 -18.80 9.50 -40.03
N GLU A 404 -20.05 9.06 -39.86
CA GLU A 404 -20.53 7.81 -40.47
C GLU A 404 -20.46 7.85 -42.01
N THR A 405 -20.79 8.99 -42.60
CA THR A 405 -21.00 9.13 -44.05
C THR A 405 -19.73 9.51 -44.84
N VAL A 406 -18.81 10.27 -44.25
CA VAL A 406 -17.58 10.73 -44.92
C VAL A 406 -16.52 9.63 -45.00
N TYR A 407 -16.42 8.77 -43.98
CA TYR A 407 -15.46 7.67 -43.97
C TYR A 407 -15.85 6.51 -44.91
N PHE A 408 -17.15 6.30 -45.14
CA PHE A 408 -17.66 5.20 -45.96
C PHE A 408 -18.58 5.72 -47.05
N LYS A 409 -18.01 6.15 -48.19
CA LYS A 409 -18.79 6.64 -49.34
C LYS A 409 -19.88 5.63 -49.74
N GLY A 410 -21.09 6.12 -49.91
CA GLY A 410 -22.24 5.32 -50.34
C GLY A 410 -23.34 6.23 -50.87
N ILE A 411 -24.07 5.77 -51.90
CA ILE A 411 -25.15 6.54 -52.54
C ILE A 411 -26.25 6.89 -51.52
N GLU A 412 -26.50 5.99 -50.57
CA GLU A 412 -27.48 6.18 -49.50
C GLU A 412 -27.10 7.29 -48.49
N ASN A 413 -25.82 7.64 -48.39
CA ASN A 413 -25.36 8.64 -47.42
C ASN A 413 -25.89 10.04 -47.71
N LYS A 414 -26.04 10.39 -49.00
CA LYS A 414 -26.68 11.66 -49.39
C LYS A 414 -28.09 11.73 -48.82
N LYS A 415 -28.86 10.65 -48.98
CA LYS A 415 -30.22 10.55 -48.42
C LYS A 415 -30.21 10.64 -46.89
N LYS A 416 -29.29 9.94 -46.20
CA LYS A 416 -29.16 10.00 -44.74
C LYS A 416 -28.93 11.43 -44.23
N ILE A 417 -28.00 12.16 -44.85
CA ILE A 417 -27.69 13.55 -44.46
C ILE A 417 -28.90 14.46 -44.71
N HIS A 418 -29.54 14.35 -45.87
CA HIS A 418 -30.73 15.14 -46.18
C HIS A 418 -31.87 14.89 -45.18
N VAL A 419 -32.15 13.62 -44.87
CA VAL A 419 -33.17 13.26 -43.87
C VAL A 419 -32.84 13.87 -42.50
N PHE A 420 -31.58 13.78 -42.06
CA PHE A 420 -31.15 14.40 -40.81
C PHE A 420 -31.36 15.92 -40.81
N LEU A 421 -30.99 16.62 -41.89
CA LEU A 421 -31.17 18.07 -42.00
C LEU A 421 -32.66 18.47 -42.08
N ASP A 422 -33.49 17.71 -42.79
CA ASP A 422 -34.94 17.90 -42.84
C ASP A 422 -35.59 17.71 -41.46
N GLU A 423 -35.14 16.72 -40.68
CA GLU A 423 -35.58 16.50 -39.30
C GLU A 423 -35.16 17.67 -38.40
N CYS A 424 -33.92 18.15 -38.52
CA CYS A 424 -33.46 19.34 -37.80
C CYS A 424 -34.28 20.57 -38.15
N ARG A 425 -34.69 20.73 -39.42
CA ARG A 425 -35.51 21.86 -39.90
C ARG A 425 -36.93 21.86 -39.32
N LYS A 426 -37.51 20.67 -39.07
CA LYS A 426 -38.85 20.54 -38.47
C LYS A 426 -38.87 20.86 -36.97
N LYS A 427 -37.72 20.92 -36.29
CA LYS A 427 -37.66 21.22 -34.86
C LYS A 427 -37.96 22.70 -34.60
N PRO A 428 -38.87 23.03 -33.67
CA PRO A 428 -39.16 24.41 -33.30
C PRO A 428 -37.90 25.17 -32.86
N GLY A 429 -37.72 26.40 -33.37
CA GLY A 429 -36.59 27.27 -33.01
C GLY A 429 -35.28 27.00 -33.75
N ASN A 430 -35.22 26.00 -34.62
CA ASN A 430 -34.02 25.73 -35.44
C ASN A 430 -33.99 26.52 -36.74
N VAL A 431 -35.14 27.00 -37.23
CA VAL A 431 -35.21 27.84 -38.44
C VAL A 431 -35.36 29.28 -38.02
N THR A 432 -34.54 30.15 -38.58
CA THR A 432 -34.54 31.58 -38.28
C THR A 432 -34.48 32.43 -39.55
N SER A 433 -34.99 33.66 -39.45
CA SER A 433 -34.96 34.60 -40.56
C SER A 433 -33.55 35.13 -40.79
N ARG A 434 -33.30 35.74 -41.96
CA ARG A 434 -32.03 36.41 -42.23
C ARG A 434 -31.71 37.51 -41.22
N ALA A 435 -32.71 38.31 -40.86
CA ALA A 435 -32.53 39.43 -39.93
C ALA A 435 -32.11 38.94 -38.54
N ASP A 436 -32.78 37.90 -38.05
CA ASP A 436 -32.49 37.29 -36.75
C ASP A 436 -31.12 36.61 -36.73
N TYR A 437 -30.75 35.91 -37.82
CA TYR A 437 -29.41 35.33 -37.96
C TYR A 437 -28.31 36.39 -37.95
N LEU A 438 -28.47 37.47 -38.73
CA LEU A 438 -27.48 38.56 -38.76
C LEU A 438 -27.34 39.25 -37.41
N PHE A 439 -28.45 39.50 -36.72
CA PHE A 439 -28.44 40.05 -35.37
C PHE A 439 -27.70 39.13 -34.38
N MET A 440 -27.96 37.82 -34.44
CA MET A 440 -27.26 36.83 -33.63
C MET A 440 -25.76 36.79 -33.95
N LYS A 441 -25.40 36.83 -35.23
CA LYS A 441 -24.01 36.85 -35.70
C LYS A 441 -23.26 38.07 -35.16
N GLU A 442 -23.83 39.26 -35.27
CA GLU A 442 -23.24 40.48 -34.72
C GLU A 442 -23.01 40.39 -33.21
N GLN A 443 -23.96 39.82 -32.46
CA GLN A 443 -23.78 39.60 -31.02
C GLN A 443 -22.63 38.64 -30.71
N ARG A 444 -22.49 37.55 -31.47
CA ARG A 444 -21.42 36.57 -31.27
C ARG A 444 -20.05 37.14 -31.64
N GLU A 445 -19.95 37.86 -32.76
CA GLU A 445 -18.71 38.54 -33.16
C GLU A 445 -18.28 39.61 -32.14
N ALA A 446 -19.24 40.37 -31.60
CA ALA A 446 -18.97 41.34 -30.54
C ALA A 446 -18.48 40.68 -29.24
N ASN A 447 -19.02 39.51 -28.89
CA ASN A 447 -18.60 38.75 -27.72
C ASN A 447 -17.21 38.14 -27.90
N SER A 448 -16.91 37.56 -29.06
CA SER A 448 -15.58 37.01 -29.39
C SER A 448 -14.47 38.09 -29.30
N ARG A 449 -14.75 39.30 -29.78
CA ARG A 449 -13.81 40.46 -29.65
C ARG A 449 -13.58 40.91 -28.21
N ARG A 450 -14.52 40.68 -27.30
CA ARG A 450 -14.42 41.06 -25.88
C ARG A 450 -13.73 39.99 -25.02
N SER A 451 -13.81 38.72 -25.40
CA SER A 451 -13.18 37.60 -24.70
C SER A 451 -11.70 37.43 -25.04
N GLY A 452 -11.14 38.21 -25.97
CA GLY A 452 -9.71 38.21 -26.29
C GLY A 452 -9.22 36.95 -27.00
N PHE A 453 -10.10 36.29 -27.75
CA PHE A 453 -9.75 35.19 -28.65
C PHE A 453 -9.22 35.67 -30.00
#